data_AF-W3WMS6-F1
#
_entry.id   AF-W3WMS6-F1
#
_cell.length_a   1.000
_cell.length_b   1.000
_cell.length_c   1.000
_cell.angle_alpha   90.00
_cell.angle_beta   90.00
_cell.angle_gamma   90.00
#
_symmetry.space_group_name_H-M   'P 1'
#
loop_
_entity.id
_entity.type
_entity.pdbx_description
1 polymer ?
#
loop_
_entity_poly.entity_id
_entity_poly.type
_entity_poly.pdbx_seq_one_letter_code
_entity_poly.pdbx_strand_id
1 'polypeptide(L)'
;MFMDVPSLPNIHTQYGNTFQSRAWVTLPAVCNIAAENIRAINTSRDFGVEPIRLPAMKYFCGEGFITTDGEVWSRSRKLLKPSFDFNNLKDIDVLEQEVSSMIKNLPRNGSTVDLQPLLYVMFLHSALHFVLGVHPSDQGTSAPLTAGEFVQDFHKALTYSMFRSFLGPFWALVPKDAFYKTCARAHGFLDHYIDQALAKPESLKSRSLIQSLASQTDDRTFI
;
A
#
# COMPACT_ATOMS: atom_id res chain seq x y z
N MET A 1 0.91 12.73 -20.61
CA MET A 1 -0.38 12.21 -21.10
C MET A 1 -1.04 11.48 -19.94
N PHE A 2 -1.73 12.21 -19.06
CA PHE A 2 -2.61 11.58 -18.08
C PHE A 2 -3.90 11.29 -18.83
N MET A 3 -4.19 10.02 -19.11
CA MET A 3 -5.53 9.64 -19.56
C MET A 3 -6.42 9.83 -18.34
N ASP A 4 -7.28 10.85 -18.37
CA ASP A 4 -8.33 10.99 -17.39
C ASP A 4 -9.21 9.72 -17.45
N VAL A 5 -9.60 9.19 -16.30
CA VAL A 5 -10.45 7.98 -16.22
C VAL A 5 -11.69 8.07 -17.12
N PRO A 6 -12.35 9.24 -17.28
CA PRO A 6 -13.47 9.40 -18.20
C PRO A 6 -13.14 9.24 -19.70
N SER A 7 -11.89 9.42 -20.15
CA SER A 7 -11.55 9.24 -21.57
C SER A 7 -11.25 7.80 -21.97
N LEU A 8 -10.92 6.92 -21.01
CA LEU A 8 -10.59 5.53 -21.30
C LEU A 8 -11.69 4.78 -22.09
N PRO A 9 -12.99 4.93 -21.78
CA PRO A 9 -14.06 4.33 -22.58
C PRO A 9 -14.12 4.87 -24.02
N ASN A 10 -13.84 6.16 -24.23
CA ASN A 10 -13.84 6.77 -25.56
C ASN A 10 -12.69 6.22 -26.42
N ILE A 11 -11.53 6.00 -25.82
CA ILE A 11 -10.36 5.42 -26.51
C ILE A 11 -10.67 3.98 -26.93
N HIS A 12 -11.29 3.17 -26.07
CA HIS A 12 -11.71 1.82 -26.44
C HIS A 12 -12.83 1.78 -27.48
N THR A 13 -13.73 2.76 -27.48
CA THR A 13 -14.71 2.94 -28.55
C THR A 13 -14.03 3.22 -29.90
N GLN A 14 -12.95 4.02 -29.90
CA GLN A 14 -12.24 4.41 -31.11
C GLN A 14 -11.29 3.33 -31.65
N TYR A 15 -10.51 2.68 -30.79
CA TYR A 15 -9.42 1.76 -31.19
C TYR A 15 -9.74 0.28 -30.92
N GLY A 16 -10.92 -0.01 -30.36
CA GLY A 16 -11.38 -1.35 -30.04
C GLY A 16 -10.96 -1.85 -28.65
N ASN A 17 -11.30 -3.11 -28.38
CA ASN A 17 -11.12 -3.74 -27.06
C ASN A 17 -9.64 -3.92 -26.67
N THR A 18 -8.74 -3.99 -27.66
CA THR A 18 -7.31 -4.17 -27.44
C THR A 18 -6.55 -3.31 -28.43
N PHE A 19 -5.71 -2.41 -27.92
CA PHE A 19 -4.86 -1.56 -28.75
C PHE A 19 -3.51 -1.34 -28.07
N GLN A 20 -2.50 -1.00 -28.87
CA GLN A 20 -1.18 -0.66 -28.36
C GLN A 20 -1.02 0.86 -28.37
N SER A 21 -0.76 1.44 -27.20
CA SER A 21 -0.31 2.81 -27.08
C SER A 21 1.22 2.86 -27.21
N ARG A 22 1.69 3.60 -28.21
CA ARG A 22 3.11 3.89 -28.38
C ARG A 22 3.41 5.23 -27.72
N ALA A 23 4.33 5.23 -26.77
CA ALA A 23 4.81 6.43 -26.14
C ALA A 23 6.28 6.67 -26.49
N TRP A 24 6.62 7.93 -26.70
CA TRP A 24 8.00 8.36 -26.98
C TRP A 24 8.86 8.43 -25.72
N VAL A 25 8.23 8.63 -24.56
CA VAL A 25 8.89 8.86 -23.26
C VAL A 25 8.63 7.73 -22.27
N THR A 26 7.42 7.15 -22.26
CA THR A 26 7.07 6.06 -21.35
C THR A 26 7.21 4.71 -22.05
N LEU A 27 7.14 3.62 -21.28
CA LEU A 27 7.11 2.27 -21.86
C LEU A 27 5.88 2.11 -22.78
N PRO A 28 6.00 1.38 -23.90
CA PRO A 28 4.85 1.03 -24.72
C PRO A 28 3.88 0.20 -23.88
N ALA A 29 2.58 0.50 -24.00
CA ALA A 29 1.54 -0.16 -23.21
C ALA A 29 0.51 -0.80 -24.14
N VAL A 30 0.10 -2.03 -23.81
CA VAL A 30 -1.07 -2.66 -24.41
C VAL A 30 -2.25 -2.39 -23.49
N CYS A 31 -3.24 -1.66 -23.99
CA CYS A 31 -4.48 -1.37 -23.27
C CYS A 31 -5.53 -2.39 -23.71
N ASN A 32 -6.14 -3.08 -22.75
CA ASN A 32 -7.08 -4.15 -23.03
C ASN A 32 -8.27 -4.15 -22.07
N ILE A 33 -9.48 -4.30 -22.61
CA ILE A 33 -10.72 -4.55 -21.86
C ILE A 33 -11.40 -5.88 -22.24
N ALA A 34 -10.83 -6.65 -23.17
CA ALA A 34 -11.40 -7.92 -23.59
C ALA A 34 -11.29 -8.97 -22.48
N ALA A 35 -12.40 -9.64 -22.16
CA ALA A 35 -12.51 -10.57 -21.03
C ALA A 35 -11.60 -11.80 -21.20
N GLU A 36 -11.47 -12.30 -22.43
CA GLU A 36 -10.59 -13.40 -22.80
C GLU A 36 -9.12 -13.08 -22.53
N ASN A 37 -8.69 -11.86 -22.86
CA ASN A 37 -7.32 -11.40 -22.60
C ASN A 37 -7.08 -11.18 -21.11
N ILE A 38 -8.04 -10.60 -20.38
CA ILE A 38 -7.95 -10.46 -18.92
C ILE A 38 -7.81 -11.84 -18.27
N ARG A 39 -8.60 -12.83 -18.71
CA ARG A 39 -8.48 -14.21 -18.23
C ARG A 39 -7.09 -14.77 -18.52
N ALA A 40 -6.63 -14.68 -19.76
CA ALA A 40 -5.32 -15.20 -20.17
C ALA A 40 -4.17 -14.60 -19.33
N ILE A 41 -4.18 -13.27 -19.13
CA ILE A 41 -3.19 -12.55 -18.31
C ILE A 41 -3.17 -13.04 -16.87
N ASN A 42 -4.34 -13.31 -16.28
CA ASN A 42 -4.45 -13.71 -14.88
C ASN A 42 -4.20 -15.21 -14.64
N THR A 43 -4.23 -16.05 -15.67
CA THR A 43 -4.04 -17.51 -15.55
C THR A 43 -2.70 -18.02 -16.10
N SER A 44 -2.09 -17.31 -17.06
CA SER A 44 -0.80 -17.72 -17.64
C SER A 44 0.37 -17.38 -16.71
N ARG A 45 1.49 -18.08 -16.89
CA ARG A 45 2.79 -17.77 -16.27
C ARG A 45 3.65 -16.81 -17.12
N ASP A 46 3.16 -16.42 -18.30
CA ASP A 46 3.87 -15.55 -19.24
C ASP A 46 3.83 -14.07 -18.84
N PHE A 47 2.97 -13.71 -17.89
CA PHE A 47 2.77 -12.34 -17.43
C PHE A 47 3.22 -12.19 -15.97
N GLY A 48 3.84 -11.05 -15.69
CA GLY A 48 4.37 -10.72 -14.37
C GLY A 48 4.41 -9.20 -14.17
N VAL A 49 4.58 -8.77 -12.93
CA VAL A 49 4.66 -7.35 -12.56
C VAL A 49 6.07 -6.91 -12.19
N GLU A 50 6.96 -7.84 -11.88
CA GLU A 50 8.31 -7.58 -11.35
C GLU A 50 9.16 -6.69 -12.26
N PRO A 51 9.22 -6.89 -13.59
CA PRO A 51 10.07 -6.07 -14.46
C PRO A 51 9.75 -4.57 -14.41
N ILE A 52 8.51 -4.22 -14.05
CA ILE A 52 8.05 -2.83 -13.95
C ILE A 52 8.04 -2.37 -12.49
N ARG A 53 7.45 -3.17 -11.58
CA ARG A 53 7.21 -2.77 -10.19
C ARG A 53 8.46 -2.84 -9.34
N LEU A 54 9.29 -3.87 -9.47
CA LEU A 54 10.46 -3.99 -8.60
C LEU A 54 11.43 -2.80 -8.77
N PRO A 55 11.86 -2.41 -9.98
CA PRO A 55 12.75 -1.27 -10.15
C PRO A 55 12.15 0.06 -9.68
N ALA A 56 10.82 0.18 -9.74
CA ALA A 56 10.10 1.41 -9.40
C ALA A 56 9.74 1.53 -7.91
N MET A 57 9.44 0.41 -7.26
CA MET A 57 8.84 0.38 -5.92
C MET A 57 9.74 -0.28 -4.88
N LYS A 58 10.86 -0.92 -5.25
CA LYS A 58 11.74 -1.65 -4.30
C LYS A 58 12.12 -0.82 -3.07
N TYR A 59 12.41 0.46 -3.23
CA TYR A 59 12.78 1.33 -2.11
C TYR A 59 11.63 1.70 -1.19
N PHE A 60 10.38 1.58 -1.66
CA PHE A 60 9.20 1.92 -0.87
C PHE A 60 8.52 0.66 -0.31
N CYS A 61 8.29 -0.35 -1.15
CA CYS A 61 7.58 -1.58 -0.80
C CYS A 61 8.48 -2.81 -0.57
N GLY A 62 9.80 -2.69 -0.79
CA GLY A 62 10.72 -3.82 -0.67
C GLY A 62 10.56 -4.88 -1.76
N GLU A 63 11.20 -6.01 -1.54
CA GLU A 63 11.01 -7.25 -2.31
C GLU A 63 9.92 -8.07 -1.62
N GLY A 64 8.78 -8.27 -2.29
CA GLY A 64 7.69 -9.03 -1.70
C GLY A 64 6.53 -9.23 -2.68
N PHE A 65 5.36 -9.58 -2.13
CA PHE A 65 4.21 -9.98 -2.95
C PHE A 65 3.65 -8.88 -3.88
N ILE A 66 3.98 -7.61 -3.64
CA ILE A 66 3.54 -6.47 -4.47
C ILE A 66 4.48 -6.26 -5.67
N THR A 67 5.77 -6.52 -5.47
CA THR A 67 6.86 -6.07 -6.35
C THR A 67 7.54 -7.20 -7.11
N THR A 68 7.42 -8.45 -6.67
CA THR A 68 8.11 -9.60 -7.25
C THR A 68 7.16 -10.59 -7.91
N ASP A 69 7.72 -11.48 -8.74
CA ASP A 69 7.05 -12.63 -9.34
C ASP A 69 7.70 -13.94 -8.85
N GLY A 70 7.20 -15.10 -9.29
CA GLY A 70 7.84 -16.40 -9.06
C GLY A 70 7.91 -16.84 -7.58
N GLU A 71 9.07 -17.33 -7.15
CA GLU A 71 9.26 -17.96 -5.84
C GLU A 71 9.16 -16.98 -4.68
N VAL A 72 9.78 -15.79 -4.80
CA VAL A 72 9.72 -14.74 -3.78
C VAL A 72 8.28 -14.32 -3.54
N TRP A 73 7.54 -14.05 -4.62
CA TRP A 73 6.11 -13.77 -4.56
C TRP A 73 5.32 -14.89 -3.88
N SER A 74 5.57 -16.14 -4.26
CA SER A 74 4.87 -17.30 -3.70
C SER A 74 5.12 -17.44 -2.20
N ARG A 75 6.37 -17.28 -1.77
CA ARG A 75 6.76 -17.33 -0.36
C ARG A 75 6.11 -16.20 0.44
N SER A 76 6.22 -14.95 0.00
CA SER A 76 5.59 -13.80 0.68
C SER A 76 4.07 -13.94 0.77
N ARG A 77 3.40 -14.42 -0.30
CA ARG A 77 1.95 -14.68 -0.29
C ARG A 77 1.56 -15.78 0.68
N LYS A 78 2.34 -16.86 0.79
CA LYS A 78 2.09 -17.95 1.75
C LYS A 78 2.18 -17.45 3.19
N LEU A 79 3.15 -16.60 3.50
CA LEU A 79 3.31 -16.01 4.84
C LEU A 79 2.14 -15.07 5.21
N LEU A 80 1.68 -14.25 4.25
CA LEU A 80 0.62 -13.27 4.49
C LEU A 80 -0.80 -13.87 4.42
N LYS A 81 -1.03 -14.95 3.67
CA LYS A 81 -2.39 -15.48 3.46
C LYS A 81 -3.14 -15.81 4.76
N PRO A 82 -2.55 -16.46 5.79
CA PRO A 82 -3.23 -16.76 7.05
C PRO A 82 -3.70 -15.50 7.80
N SER A 83 -2.96 -14.42 7.66
CA SER A 83 -3.26 -13.11 8.27
C SER A 83 -4.57 -12.51 7.72
N PHE A 84 -4.90 -12.76 6.44
CA PHE A 84 -6.14 -12.31 5.79
C PHE A 84 -7.27 -13.35 5.83
N ASP A 85 -7.21 -14.36 6.71
CA ASP A 85 -8.34 -15.26 6.91
C ASP A 85 -9.57 -14.47 7.40
N PHE A 86 -10.75 -14.83 6.88
CA PHE A 86 -11.99 -14.13 7.20
C PHE A 86 -12.28 -14.10 8.70
N ASN A 87 -11.79 -15.07 9.48
CA ASN A 87 -11.95 -15.06 10.93
C ASN A 87 -11.14 -13.97 11.64
N ASN A 88 -10.01 -13.52 11.07
CA ASN A 88 -9.25 -12.38 11.58
C ASN A 88 -9.88 -11.04 11.17
N LEU A 89 -10.69 -11.02 10.11
CA LEU A 89 -11.40 -9.83 9.62
C LEU A 89 -12.72 -9.54 10.35
N LYS A 90 -13.17 -10.45 11.23
CA LYS A 90 -14.42 -10.30 11.99
C LYS A 90 -14.33 -9.36 13.19
N ASP A 91 -13.12 -8.98 13.59
CA ASP A 91 -12.89 -8.04 14.68
C ASP A 91 -13.13 -6.60 14.19
N ILE A 92 -14.41 -6.26 13.99
CA ILE A 92 -14.89 -4.96 13.52
C ILE A 92 -14.93 -3.93 14.66
N ASP A 93 -14.77 -4.36 15.91
CA ASP A 93 -14.87 -3.51 17.10
C ASP A 93 -13.91 -2.31 17.03
N VAL A 94 -12.72 -2.53 16.45
CA VAL A 94 -11.71 -1.50 16.21
C VAL A 94 -12.20 -0.45 15.21
N LEU A 95 -12.81 -0.90 14.11
CA LEU A 95 -13.35 -0.01 13.10
C LEU A 95 -14.51 0.81 13.67
N GLU A 96 -15.37 0.20 14.48
CA GLU A 96 -16.46 0.91 15.17
C GLU A 96 -15.93 1.99 16.12
N GLN A 97 -14.87 1.69 16.87
CA GLN A 97 -14.20 2.65 17.75
C GLN A 97 -13.59 3.81 16.97
N GLU A 98 -12.87 3.53 15.88
CA GLU A 98 -12.25 4.56 15.03
C GLU A 98 -13.30 5.45 14.35
N VAL A 99 -14.37 4.87 13.81
CA VAL A 99 -15.49 5.63 13.23
C VAL A 99 -16.17 6.49 14.29
N SER A 100 -16.43 5.93 15.48
CA SER A 100 -17.04 6.67 16.59
C SER A 100 -16.16 7.83 17.06
N SER A 101 -14.85 7.62 17.14
CA SER A 101 -13.87 8.65 17.48
C SER A 101 -13.86 9.77 16.43
N MET A 102 -13.81 9.41 15.13
CA MET A 102 -13.88 10.36 14.03
C MET A 102 -15.16 11.21 14.10
N ILE A 103 -16.34 10.59 14.26
CA ILE A 103 -17.63 11.29 14.33
C ILE A 103 -17.69 12.23 15.55
N LYS A 104 -17.15 11.83 16.70
CA LYS A 104 -17.11 12.67 17.91
C LYS A 104 -16.28 13.95 17.70
N ASN A 105 -15.25 13.88 16.86
CA ASN A 105 -14.37 15.01 16.56
C ASN A 105 -14.92 15.95 15.47
N LEU A 106 -16.06 15.63 14.85
CA LEU A 106 -16.69 16.50 13.87
C LEU A 106 -17.31 17.74 14.54
N PRO A 107 -17.13 18.94 13.96
CA PRO A 107 -17.84 20.15 14.37
C PRO A 107 -19.37 19.96 14.36
N ARG A 108 -20.04 20.34 15.45
CA ARG A 108 -21.52 20.29 15.58
C ARG A 108 -22.23 21.59 15.21
N ASN A 109 -21.49 22.55 14.67
CA ASN A 109 -21.96 23.90 14.36
C ASN A 109 -22.56 24.03 12.93
N GLY A 110 -22.72 22.92 12.21
CA GLY A 110 -23.24 22.92 10.83
C GLY A 110 -22.24 23.38 9.77
N SER A 111 -20.94 23.53 10.11
CA SER A 111 -19.92 23.87 9.12
C SER A 111 -19.65 22.72 8.15
N THR A 112 -19.28 23.06 6.91
CA THR A 112 -18.73 22.08 5.95
C THR A 112 -17.38 21.57 6.45
N VAL A 113 -17.18 20.26 6.41
CA VAL A 113 -15.95 19.57 6.83
C VAL A 113 -15.45 18.71 5.69
N ASP A 114 -14.15 18.79 5.41
CA ASP A 114 -13.49 17.82 4.53
C ASP A 114 -13.22 16.52 5.30
N LEU A 115 -13.93 15.45 4.92
CA LEU A 115 -13.81 14.14 5.56
C LEU A 115 -12.57 13.36 5.10
N GLN A 116 -11.96 13.72 3.96
CA GLN A 116 -10.90 12.92 3.37
C GLN A 116 -9.67 12.78 4.29
N PRO A 117 -9.12 13.84 4.91
CA PRO A 117 -8.02 13.71 5.86
C PRO A 117 -8.37 12.87 7.08
N LEU A 118 -9.60 12.98 7.57
CA LEU A 118 -10.09 12.23 8.74
C LEU A 118 -10.19 10.74 8.43
N LEU A 119 -10.71 10.38 7.25
CA LEU A 119 -10.81 9.01 6.78
C LEU A 119 -9.44 8.36 6.58
N TYR A 120 -8.44 9.10 6.10
CA TYR A 120 -7.08 8.57 5.96
C TYR A 120 -6.45 8.25 7.31
N VAL A 121 -6.62 9.13 8.31
CA VAL A 121 -6.09 8.89 9.66
C VAL A 121 -6.82 7.71 10.33
N MET A 122 -8.16 7.67 10.23
CA MET A 122 -8.99 6.58 10.72
C MET A 122 -8.59 5.23 10.10
N PHE A 123 -8.36 5.20 8.78
CA PHE A 123 -7.89 4.02 8.06
C PHE A 123 -6.50 3.59 8.53
N LEU A 124 -5.56 4.55 8.71
CA LEU A 124 -4.23 4.25 9.21
C LEU A 124 -4.28 3.60 10.59
N HIS A 125 -5.05 4.16 11.52
CA HIS A 125 -5.20 3.60 12.86
C HIS A 125 -5.77 2.17 12.82
N SER A 126 -6.83 1.97 12.03
CA SER A 126 -7.44 0.65 11.82
C SER A 126 -6.43 -0.34 11.23
N ALA A 127 -5.64 0.09 10.25
CA ALA A 127 -4.62 -0.73 9.61
C ALA A 127 -3.47 -1.07 10.57
N LEU A 128 -2.97 -0.11 11.36
CA LEU A 128 -1.91 -0.38 12.34
C LEU A 128 -2.40 -1.30 13.45
N HIS A 129 -3.65 -1.16 13.89
CA HIS A 129 -4.24 -2.10 14.83
C HIS A 129 -4.35 -3.50 14.22
N PHE A 130 -4.87 -3.63 13.01
CA PHE A 130 -5.00 -4.92 12.33
C PHE A 130 -3.63 -5.59 12.08
N VAL A 131 -2.66 -4.83 11.57
CA VAL A 131 -1.34 -5.34 11.18
C VAL A 131 -0.45 -5.60 12.39
N LEU A 132 -0.40 -4.67 13.34
CA LEU A 132 0.58 -4.64 14.42
C LEU A 132 -0.03 -4.91 15.81
N GLY A 133 -1.35 -4.79 15.97
CA GLY A 133 -2.00 -4.83 17.29
C GLY A 133 -1.70 -3.59 18.13
N VAL A 134 -1.40 -2.46 17.48
CA VAL A 134 -1.07 -1.19 18.14
C VAL A 134 -2.01 -0.09 17.68
N HIS A 135 -2.40 0.76 18.63
CA HIS A 135 -3.19 1.94 18.34
C HIS A 135 -2.33 3.20 18.57
N PRO A 136 -2.16 4.08 17.57
CA PRO A 136 -1.33 5.28 17.69
C PRO A 136 -1.69 6.21 18.84
N SER A 137 -2.97 6.24 19.24
CA SER A 137 -3.44 7.13 20.31
C SER A 137 -3.15 6.59 21.72
N ASP A 138 -2.83 5.30 21.86
CA ASP A 138 -2.71 4.67 23.18
C ASP A 138 -1.32 4.87 23.81
N GLN A 139 -0.31 5.25 23.01
CA GLN A 139 1.10 5.08 23.41
C GLN A 139 2.00 6.29 23.09
N GLY A 140 1.56 7.49 23.49
CA GLY A 140 2.42 8.65 23.72
C GLY A 140 2.99 9.37 22.47
N THR A 141 3.50 10.59 22.68
CA THR A 141 3.99 11.53 21.65
C THR A 141 5.40 11.24 21.12
N SER A 142 5.95 10.04 21.33
CA SER A 142 7.34 9.74 20.94
C SER A 142 7.49 9.25 19.49
N ALA A 143 6.40 9.13 18.73
CA ALA A 143 6.46 8.73 17.33
C ALA A 143 7.19 9.80 16.50
N PRO A 144 8.02 9.38 15.52
CA PRO A 144 8.82 10.32 14.72
C PRO A 144 7.99 11.20 13.79
N LEU A 145 6.74 10.81 13.51
CA LEU A 145 5.77 11.55 12.69
C LEU A 145 4.37 11.46 13.30
N THR A 146 3.54 12.46 13.03
CA THR A 146 2.10 12.36 13.22
C THR A 146 1.45 11.46 12.17
N ALA A 147 0.27 10.92 12.45
CA ALA A 147 -0.52 10.13 11.50
C ALA A 147 -0.76 10.89 10.17
N GLY A 148 -1.03 12.19 10.25
CA GLY A 148 -1.22 13.04 9.06
C GLY A 148 0.04 13.21 8.23
N GLU A 149 1.20 13.43 8.86
CA GLU A 149 2.49 13.52 8.16
C GLU A 149 2.86 12.19 7.51
N PHE A 150 2.62 11.05 8.19
CA PHE A 150 2.81 9.73 7.60
C PHE A 150 1.95 9.55 6.34
N VAL A 151 0.65 9.87 6.40
CA VAL A 151 -0.25 9.75 5.24
C VAL A 151 0.25 10.59 4.05
N GLN A 152 0.73 11.81 4.32
CA GLN A 152 1.29 12.67 3.28
C GLN A 152 2.55 12.06 2.66
N ASP A 153 3.51 11.61 3.49
CA ASP A 153 4.74 10.98 3.01
C ASP A 153 4.45 9.66 2.26
N PHE A 154 3.50 8.87 2.73
CA PHE A 154 3.06 7.63 2.08
C PHE A 154 2.45 7.89 0.70
N HIS A 155 1.53 8.85 0.56
CA HIS A 155 0.96 9.23 -0.74
C HIS A 155 2.01 9.81 -1.69
N LYS A 156 2.96 10.59 -1.15
CA LYS A 156 4.05 11.15 -1.94
C LYS A 156 4.99 10.06 -2.45
N ALA A 157 5.32 9.07 -1.62
CA ALA A 157 6.11 7.90 -2.03
C ALA A 157 5.38 7.06 -3.09
N LEU A 158 4.07 6.84 -2.96
CA LEU A 158 3.25 6.18 -3.98
C LEU A 158 3.27 6.95 -5.30
N THR A 159 3.12 8.27 -5.24
CA THR A 159 3.15 9.14 -6.42
C THR A 159 4.51 9.06 -7.13
N TYR A 160 5.62 9.14 -6.39
CA TYR A 160 6.95 8.94 -6.96
C TYR A 160 7.14 7.56 -7.57
N SER A 161 6.66 6.51 -6.89
CA SER A 161 6.71 5.13 -7.38
C SER A 161 5.94 4.95 -8.69
N MET A 162 4.78 5.60 -8.81
CA MET A 162 3.98 5.65 -10.04
C MET A 162 4.76 6.32 -11.17
N PHE A 163 5.28 7.54 -10.95
CA PHE A 163 6.07 8.24 -11.97
C PHE A 163 7.31 7.46 -12.40
N ARG A 164 7.97 6.79 -11.46
CA ARG A 164 9.13 5.93 -11.75
C ARG A 164 8.75 4.72 -12.61
N SER A 165 7.58 4.12 -12.37
CA SER A 165 7.05 3.04 -13.20
C SER A 165 6.76 3.51 -14.63
N PHE A 166 6.18 4.71 -14.78
CA PHE A 166 5.85 5.27 -16.09
C PHE A 166 7.08 5.74 -16.88
N LEU A 167 8.01 6.44 -16.24
CA LEU A 167 9.21 6.99 -16.89
C LEU A 167 10.26 5.92 -17.19
N GLY A 168 10.20 4.77 -16.51
CA GLY A 168 11.13 3.66 -16.74
C GLY A 168 12.59 4.12 -16.67
N PRO A 169 13.43 3.86 -17.69
CA PRO A 169 14.84 4.25 -17.70
C PRO A 169 15.08 5.76 -17.53
N PHE A 170 14.17 6.63 -18.02
CA PHE A 170 14.32 8.08 -17.94
C PHE A 170 14.23 8.62 -16.50
N TRP A 171 13.69 7.84 -15.56
CA TRP A 171 13.71 8.20 -14.15
C TRP A 171 15.13 8.43 -13.62
N ALA A 172 16.15 7.83 -14.24
CA ALA A 172 17.55 8.06 -13.85
C ALA A 172 17.97 9.55 -13.92
N LEU A 173 17.27 10.36 -14.70
CA LEU A 173 17.53 11.79 -14.90
C LEU A 173 16.84 12.69 -13.86
N VAL A 174 15.91 12.16 -13.07
CA VAL A 174 15.16 12.91 -12.07
C VAL A 174 15.90 12.88 -10.73
N PRO A 175 16.05 14.03 -10.01
CA PRO A 175 16.63 14.06 -8.67
C PRO A 175 15.90 13.09 -7.72
N LYS A 176 16.65 12.17 -7.11
CA LYS A 176 16.09 11.03 -6.35
C LYS A 176 16.02 11.28 -4.84
N ASP A 177 16.69 12.31 -4.34
CA ASP A 177 16.84 12.56 -2.90
C ASP A 177 15.49 12.74 -2.20
N ALA A 178 14.55 13.45 -2.84
CA ALA A 178 13.22 13.65 -2.29
C ALA A 178 12.47 12.33 -2.13
N PHE A 179 12.56 11.42 -3.11
CA PHE A 179 11.92 10.11 -3.05
C PHE A 179 12.50 9.26 -1.93
N TYR A 180 13.83 9.16 -1.84
CA TYR A 180 14.49 8.36 -0.80
C TYR A 180 14.22 8.90 0.60
N LYS A 181 14.28 10.22 0.79
CA LYS A 181 13.95 10.85 2.08
C LYS A 181 12.51 10.61 2.49
N THR A 182 11.55 10.73 1.56
CA THR A 182 10.15 10.45 1.83
C THR A 182 9.92 8.97 2.19
N CYS A 183 10.55 8.02 1.48
CA CYS A 183 10.46 6.60 1.83
C CYS A 183 11.04 6.33 3.22
N ALA A 184 12.24 6.85 3.52
CA ALA A 184 12.89 6.65 4.81
C ALA A 184 12.07 7.21 5.99
N ARG A 185 11.39 8.35 5.79
CA ARG A 185 10.48 8.93 6.80
C ARG A 185 9.26 8.04 7.05
N ALA A 186 8.63 7.54 5.99
CA ALA A 186 7.51 6.62 6.11
C ALA A 186 7.92 5.30 6.78
N HIS A 187 9.09 4.74 6.43
CA HIS A 187 9.65 3.55 7.07
C HIS A 187 9.94 3.79 8.54
N GLY A 188 10.61 4.89 8.92
CA GLY A 188 10.90 5.18 10.32
C GLY A 188 9.66 5.31 11.20
N PHE A 189 8.53 5.78 10.65
CA PHE A 189 7.25 5.75 11.36
C PHE A 189 6.74 4.32 11.58
N LEU A 190 6.79 3.47 10.55
CA LEU A 190 6.38 2.07 10.69
C LEU A 190 7.30 1.29 11.62
N ASP A 191 8.62 1.46 11.48
CA ASP A 191 9.64 0.81 12.31
C ASP A 191 9.39 1.07 13.80
N HIS A 192 9.03 2.30 14.16
CA HIS A 192 8.68 2.66 15.54
C HIS A 192 7.53 1.82 16.11
N TYR A 193 6.47 1.59 15.32
CA TYR A 193 5.33 0.78 15.76
C TYR A 193 5.59 -0.72 15.66
N ILE A 194 6.43 -1.17 14.72
CA ILE A 194 6.89 -2.56 14.62
C ILE A 194 7.72 -2.91 15.85
N ASP A 195 8.70 -2.10 16.22
CA ASP A 195 9.55 -2.33 17.40
C ASP A 195 8.71 -2.41 18.69
N GLN A 196 7.69 -1.57 18.82
CA GLN A 196 6.76 -1.64 19.95
C GLN A 196 5.90 -2.91 19.94
N ALA A 197 5.40 -3.32 18.77
CA ALA A 197 4.61 -4.54 18.65
C ALA A 197 5.44 -5.77 19.05
N LEU A 198 6.72 -5.80 18.67
CA LEU A 198 7.68 -6.86 19.02
C LEU A 198 8.09 -6.83 20.51
N ALA A 199 8.07 -5.66 21.15
CA ALA A 199 8.40 -5.52 22.56
C ALA A 199 7.28 -5.96 23.53
N LYS A 200 6.04 -6.08 23.06
CA LYS A 200 4.92 -6.55 23.88
C LYS A 200 5.02 -8.07 24.11
N PRO A 201 5.01 -8.57 25.36
CA PRO A 201 4.98 -10.00 25.64
C PRO A 201 3.71 -10.65 25.08
N GLU A 202 3.79 -11.94 24.72
CA GLU A 202 2.75 -12.80 24.08
C GLU A 202 1.38 -12.89 24.78
N SER A 203 1.10 -12.05 25.78
CA SER A 203 -0.22 -11.98 26.39
C SER A 203 -1.08 -10.94 25.67
N LEU A 204 -2.01 -11.42 24.86
CA LEU A 204 -3.45 -11.04 24.83
C LEU A 204 -4.06 -11.25 23.45
N LYS A 205 -4.66 -12.44 23.24
CA LYS A 205 -5.87 -12.79 22.45
C LYS A 205 -6.18 -12.19 21.06
N SER A 206 -5.47 -11.21 20.52
CA SER A 206 -5.61 -10.75 19.15
C SER A 206 -4.34 -11.10 18.39
N ARG A 207 -4.41 -12.08 17.49
CA ARG A 207 -3.28 -12.47 16.63
C ARG A 207 -3.05 -11.35 15.62
N SER A 208 -2.23 -10.36 15.96
CA SER A 208 -1.81 -9.35 14.98
C SER A 208 -1.01 -10.03 13.86
N LEU A 209 -0.99 -9.44 12.67
CA LEU A 209 -0.30 -10.04 11.53
C LEU A 209 1.19 -10.20 11.80
N ILE A 210 1.82 -9.23 12.48
CA ILE A 210 3.24 -9.34 12.84
C ILE A 210 3.50 -10.49 13.81
N GLN A 211 2.65 -10.72 14.80
CA GLN A 211 2.81 -11.89 15.69
C GLN A 211 2.64 -13.21 14.92
N SER A 212 1.71 -13.24 13.96
CA SER A 212 1.56 -14.38 13.05
C SER A 212 2.77 -14.55 12.11
N LEU A 213 3.44 -13.48 11.70
CA LEU A 213 4.63 -13.54 10.85
C LEU A 213 5.88 -13.92 11.64
N ALA A 214 6.09 -13.31 12.82
CA ALA A 214 7.21 -13.60 13.72
C ALA A 214 7.19 -15.06 14.21
N SER A 215 6.01 -15.68 14.34
CA SER A 215 5.90 -17.11 14.64
C SER A 215 6.19 -18.04 13.45
N GLN A 216 6.19 -17.51 12.22
CA GLN A 216 6.45 -18.25 10.98
C GLN A 216 7.86 -18.04 10.43
N THR A 217 8.55 -16.96 10.81
CA THR A 217 9.91 -16.63 10.33
C THR A 217 10.66 -15.75 11.33
N ASP A 218 11.95 -16.01 11.54
CA ASP A 218 12.87 -15.15 12.32
C ASP A 218 13.52 -14.05 11.46
N ASP A 219 13.30 -14.09 10.14
CA ASP A 219 13.90 -13.15 9.19
C ASP A 219 13.19 -11.80 9.21
N ARG A 220 13.87 -10.80 9.76
CA ARG A 220 13.38 -9.41 9.88
C ARG A 220 13.14 -8.73 8.53
N THR A 221 13.63 -9.25 7.41
CA THR A 221 13.27 -8.72 6.08
C THR A 221 11.87 -9.15 5.61
N PHE A 222 11.27 -10.15 6.26
CA PHE A 222 9.94 -10.67 5.96
C PHE A 222 8.90 -10.44 7.09
N ILE A 223 9.30 -9.83 8.20
CA ILE A 223 8.44 -9.36 9.31
C ILE A 223 8.19 -7.87 9.10
#